data_AF-A0A356VUT1-F1
#
_entry.id   AF-A0A356VUT1-F1
#
_cell.length_a   1.000
_cell.length_b   1.000
_cell.length_c   1.000
_cell.angle_alpha   90.00
_cell.angle_beta   90.00
_cell.angle_gamma   90.00
#
_symmetry.space_group_name_H-M   'P 1'
#
loop_
_entity.id
_entity.type
_entity.pdbx_description
1 polymer ?
#
loop_
_entity_poly.entity_id
_entity_poly.type
_entity_poly.pdbx_seq_one_letter_code
_entity_poly.pdbx_strand_id
1 'polypeptide(L)' 'EASISTAKQLQGKALSFNNIADTDAALELVKTFAEIACVIVKHANPCGVAIGTDVFEAYD' A
#
# COMPACT_ATOMS: atom_id res chain seq x y z
N GLU A 1 -14.04 8.31 1.86
CA GLU A 1 -13.19 7.17 1.47
C GLU A 1 -11.72 7.58 1.59
N ALA A 2 -10.84 6.68 2.04
CA ALA A 2 -9.40 6.97 2.10
C ALA A 2 -8.78 6.88 0.70
N SER A 3 -8.06 7.93 0.28
CA SER A 3 -7.37 8.03 -1.01
C SER A 3 -5.98 8.63 -0.81
N ILE A 4 -5.03 8.28 -1.69
CA ILE A 4 -3.68 8.85 -1.66
C ILE A 4 -3.68 10.34 -1.99
N SER A 5 -4.65 10.80 -2.78
CA SER A 5 -4.80 12.22 -3.13
C SER A 5 -5.07 13.15 -1.94
N THR A 6 -5.69 12.63 -0.87
CA THR A 6 -6.02 13.38 0.35
C THR A 6 -5.11 13.00 1.53
N ALA A 7 -4.12 12.13 1.30
CA ALA A 7 -3.21 11.67 2.33
C ALA A 7 -2.25 12.79 2.76
N LYS A 8 -1.98 12.86 4.06
CA LYS A 8 -0.97 13.76 4.61
C LYS A 8 0.39 13.08 4.58
N GLN A 9 1.30 13.59 3.75
CA GLN A 9 2.70 13.15 3.78
C GLN A 9 3.39 13.66 5.06
N LEU A 10 3.87 12.75 5.91
CA LEU A 10 4.53 13.09 7.17
C LEU A 10 6.04 13.36 7.01
N GLN A 11 6.69 12.71 6.04
CA GLN A 11 8.14 12.80 5.80
C GLN A 11 8.51 12.37 4.36
N GLY A 12 9.76 12.60 3.98
CA GLY A 12 10.31 12.25 2.67
C GLY A 12 10.19 13.37 1.62
N LYS A 13 10.73 13.11 0.43
CA LYS A 13 10.63 14.03 -0.72
C LYS A 13 9.19 14.06 -1.26
N ALA A 14 8.84 15.11 -1.98
CA ALA A 14 7.55 15.19 -2.69
C ALA A 14 7.30 13.94 -3.54
N LEU A 15 6.08 13.42 -3.48
CA LEU A 15 5.68 12.22 -4.23
C LEU A 15 5.72 12.49 -5.72
N SER A 16 6.28 11.55 -6.48
CA SER A 16 6.16 11.54 -7.94
C SER A 16 4.81 10.97 -8.36
N PHE A 17 4.43 11.20 -9.62
CA PHE A 17 3.25 10.57 -10.23
C PHE A 17 3.23 9.05 -10.05
N ASN A 18 4.37 8.38 -10.28
CA ASN A 18 4.49 6.93 -10.11
C ASN A 18 4.32 6.51 -8.66
N ASN A 19 4.82 7.29 -7.70
CA ASN A 19 4.62 6.98 -6.29
C ASN A 19 3.14 7.06 -5.91
N ILE A 20 2.41 8.05 -6.41
CA ILE A 20 0.97 8.18 -6.18
C ILE A 20 0.25 6.96 -6.77
N ALA A 21 0.54 6.60 -8.02
CA ALA A 21 -0.09 5.47 -8.70
C ALA A 21 0.19 4.12 -8.01
N ASP A 22 1.45 3.85 -7.64
CA ASP A 22 1.83 2.60 -6.95
C ASP A 22 1.18 2.52 -5.55
N THR A 23 1.12 3.64 -4.82
CA THR A 23 0.53 3.67 -3.48
C THR A 23 -0.99 3.49 -3.54
N ASP A 24 -1.65 4.05 -4.56
CA ASP A 24 -3.10 3.89 -4.76
C ASP A 24 -3.44 2.44 -5.11
N ALA A 25 -2.68 1.81 -6.02
CA ALA A 25 -2.82 0.39 -6.33
C ALA A 25 -2.60 -0.51 -5.09
N ALA A 26 -1.61 -0.20 -4.25
CA ALA A 26 -1.37 -0.93 -3.01
C ALA A 26 -2.54 -0.76 -2.02
N LEU A 27 -3.07 0.46 -1.88
CA LEU A 27 -4.19 0.77 -0.98
C LEU A 27 -5.48 0.07 -1.43
N GLU A 28 -5.79 0.08 -2.71
CA GLU A 28 -6.99 -0.59 -3.23
C GLU A 28 -6.90 -2.11 -3.10
N LEU A 29 -5.73 -2.71 -3.34
CA LEU A 29 -5.57 -4.15 -3.19
C LEU A 29 -5.60 -4.57 -1.71
N VAL A 30 -4.96 -3.84 -0.80
CA VAL A 30 -4.98 -4.24 0.62
C VAL A 30 -6.39 -4.16 1.23
N LYS A 31 -7.24 -3.23 0.75
CA LYS A 31 -8.65 -3.11 1.16
C LYS A 31 -9.50 -4.33 0.81
N THR A 32 -9.08 -5.21 -0.10
CA THR A 32 -9.88 -6.39 -0.48
C THR A 32 -9.81 -7.52 0.55
N PHE A 33 -8.83 -7.46 1.47
CA PHE A 33 -8.64 -8.46 2.51
C PHE A 33 -9.40 -8.07 3.78
N ALA A 34 -10.00 -9.07 4.44
CA ALA A 34 -10.65 -8.87 5.74
C ALA A 34 -9.66 -9.04 6.91
N GLU A 35 -8.58 -9.76 6.65
CA GLU A 35 -7.49 -10.08 7.56
C GLU A 35 -6.40 -8.99 7.57
N ILE A 36 -5.44 -9.10 8.50
CA ILE A 36 -4.26 -8.23 8.49
C ILE A 36 -3.38 -8.64 7.31
N ALA A 37 -3.27 -7.75 6.32
CA ALA A 37 -2.55 -8.01 5.09
C ALA A 37 -1.49 -6.94 4.80
N CYS A 38 -0.44 -7.34 4.10
CA CYS A 38 0.55 -6.45 3.49
C CYS A 38 0.56 -6.64 1.98
N VAL A 39 0.66 -5.53 1.25
CA VAL A 39 0.74 -5.50 -0.20
C VAL A 39 1.93 -4.64 -0.61
N ILE A 40 2.81 -5.18 -1.44
CA ILE A 40 3.96 -4.50 -2.01
C ILE A 40 3.75 -4.39 -3.52
N VAL A 41 3.81 -3.16 -4.04
CA VAL A 41 3.56 -2.85 -5.46
C VAL A 41 4.81 -2.23 -6.10
N LYS A 42 5.06 -2.59 -7.36
CA LYS A 42 6.05 -1.94 -8.21
C LYS A 42 5.50 -1.79 -9.63
N HIS A 43 5.51 -0.57 -10.17
CA HIS A 43 4.98 -0.29 -11.51
C HIS A 43 3.53 -0.77 -11.68
N ALA A 44 2.68 -0.48 -10.71
CA ALA A 44 1.28 -0.91 -10.58
C ALA A 44 1.06 -2.44 -10.51
N ASN A 45 2.12 -3.24 -10.40
CA ASN A 45 2.01 -4.69 -10.27
C ASN A 45 2.29 -5.12 -8.82
N PRO A 46 1.44 -5.97 -8.20
CA PRO A 46 1.76 -6.55 -6.90
C PRO A 46 2.94 -7.51 -7.06
N CYS A 47 4.01 -7.28 -6.30
CA CYS A 47 5.19 -8.13 -6.25
C CYS A 47 5.32 -8.90 -4.92
N GLY A 48 4.53 -8.54 -3.91
CA GLY A 48 4.40 -9.27 -2.65
C GLY A 48 3.01 -9.06 -2.06
N VAL A 49 2.38 -10.13 -1.59
CA VAL A 49 1.08 -10.12 -0.92
C VAL A 49 1.09 -11.20 0.16
N ALA A 50 0.80 -10.84 1.40
CA ALA A 50 0.75 -11.78 2.51
C ALA A 50 -0.32 -11.37 3.53
N ILE A 51 -0.82 -12.37 4.26
CA ILE A 51 -1.73 -12.23 5.39
C ILE A 51 -1.00 -12.77 6.62
N GLY A 52 -1.15 -12.09 7.77
CA GLY A 52 -0.56 -12.49 9.04
C GLY A 52 -1.51 -12.31 10.21
N THR A 53 -1.09 -12.78 11.38
CA THR A 53 -1.80 -12.56 12.65
C THR A 53 -1.50 -11.17 13.24
N ASP A 54 -0.43 -10.53 12.80
CA ASP A 54 -0.11 -9.12 13.05
C ASP A 54 0.56 -8.46 11.82
N VAL A 55 0.82 -7.15 11.93
CA VAL A 55 1.39 -6.34 10.83
C VAL A 55 2.84 -6.67 10.52
N PHE A 56 3.60 -7.23 11.48
CA PHE A 56 4.98 -7.61 11.29
C PHE A 56 5.05 -8.94 10.53
N GLU A 57 4.27 -9.93 10.96
CA GLU A 57 4.17 -11.22 10.27
C GLU A 57 3.64 -11.08 8.83
N ALA A 58 2.68 -10.16 8.60
CA ALA A 58 2.21 -9.91 7.25
C ALA A 58 3.28 -9.27 6.34
N TYR A 59 4.32 -8.64 6.89
CA TYR A 59 5.34 -7.93 6.14
C TYR A 59 6.63 -8.74 5.91
N ASP A 60 7.06 -9.54 6.89
CA ASP A 60 8.30 -10.34 6.88
C ASP A 60 8.31 -11.43 5.78
#